data_AF-A0A6L5XP08-F1
#
_entry.id   AF-A0A6L5XP08-F1
#
_cell.length_a   1.000
_cell.length_b   1.000
_cell.length_c   1.000
_cell.angle_alpha   90.00
_cell.angle_beta   90.00
_cell.angle_gamma   90.00
#
_symmetry.space_group_name_H-M   'P 1'
#
loop_
_entity.id
_entity.type
_entity.pdbx_description
1 polymer ?
#
loop_
_entity_poly.entity_id
_entity_poly.type
_entity_poly.pdbx_seq_one_letter_code
_entity_poly.pdbx_strand_id
1 'polypeptide(L)'
;MSAKKENLFEKKMARLQEIVNALESGDLPLEEGMALYKEGAECSRFCREQLEKARHELSLWQDGELKPLNPDEVGGAARGREPQETE
;
A
#
# COMPACT_ATOMS: atom_id res chain seq x y z
N MET A 1 1.70 -15.41 20.00
CA MET A 1 0.49 -15.08 19.20
C MET A 1 0.85 -14.53 17.80
N SER A 2 1.96 -14.96 17.16
CA SER A 2 2.48 -14.30 15.92
C SER A 2 2.03 -14.93 14.60
N ALA A 3 1.75 -16.23 14.55
CA ALA A 3 1.44 -16.92 13.29
C ALA A 3 0.11 -16.51 12.61
N LYS A 4 -0.83 -15.90 13.37
CA LYS A 4 -2.16 -15.52 12.86
C LYS A 4 -2.15 -14.20 12.07
N LYS A 5 -1.22 -13.27 12.39
CA LYS A 5 -1.09 -11.97 11.72
C LYS A 5 -0.27 -12.06 10.43
N GLU A 6 0.77 -12.90 10.40
CA GLU A 6 1.55 -13.15 9.18
C GLU A 6 0.67 -13.75 8.08
N ASN A 7 -0.15 -14.75 8.42
CA ASN A 7 -1.15 -15.29 7.50
C ASN A 7 -2.16 -14.25 7.01
N LEU A 8 -2.43 -13.19 7.78
CA LEU A 8 -3.38 -12.14 7.38
C LEU A 8 -2.73 -11.13 6.43
N PHE A 9 -1.45 -10.79 6.64
CA PHE A 9 -0.68 -9.93 5.74
C PHE A 9 -0.56 -10.56 4.35
N GLU A 10 -0.07 -11.80 4.29
CA GLU A 10 0.08 -12.53 3.03
C GLU A 10 -1.26 -12.66 2.28
N LYS A 11 -2.35 -12.96 3.01
CA LYS A 11 -3.69 -13.00 2.43
C LYS A 11 -4.16 -11.66 1.88
N LYS A 12 -3.94 -10.57 2.63
CA LYS A 12 -4.33 -9.21 2.19
C LYS A 12 -3.49 -8.76 1.00
N MET A 13 -2.22 -9.14 0.94
CA MET A 13 -1.35 -8.88 -0.21
C MET A 13 -1.78 -9.68 -1.44
N ALA A 14 -2.05 -10.99 -1.29
CA ALA A 14 -2.56 -11.81 -2.38
C ALA A 14 -3.90 -11.29 -2.91
N ARG A 15 -4.81 -10.91 -2.00
CA ARG A 15 -6.10 -10.32 -2.37
C ARG A 15 -5.94 -8.98 -3.10
N LEU A 16 -5.01 -8.14 -2.67
CA LEU A 16 -4.70 -6.88 -3.36
C LEU A 16 -4.22 -7.14 -4.79
N GLN A 17 -3.35 -8.14 -5.00
CA GLN A 17 -2.87 -8.52 -6.33
C GLN A 17 -4.01 -8.99 -7.24
N GLU A 18 -4.92 -9.83 -6.72
CA GLU A 18 -6.11 -10.26 -7.46
C GLU A 18 -6.98 -9.08 -7.87
N ILE A 19 -7.21 -8.13 -6.95
CA ILE A 19 -8.01 -6.93 -7.19
C ILE A 19 -7.37 -6.07 -8.28
N VAL A 20 -6.05 -5.84 -8.21
CA VAL A 20 -5.32 -5.06 -9.22
C VAL A 20 -5.43 -5.73 -10.59
N ASN A 21 -5.19 -7.04 -10.68
CA ASN A 21 -5.31 -7.78 -11.93
C ASN A 21 -6.74 -7.71 -12.51
N ALA A 22 -7.75 -7.78 -11.65
CA ALA A 22 -9.15 -7.65 -12.05
C ALA A 22 -9.44 -6.24 -12.58
N LEU A 23 -9.02 -5.19 -11.88
CA LEU A 23 -9.21 -3.80 -12.30
C LEU A 23 -8.45 -3.48 -13.60
N GLU A 24 -7.27 -4.05 -13.81
CA GLU A 24 -6.47 -3.88 -15.03
C GLU A 24 -7.08 -4.58 -16.25
N SER A 25 -7.85 -5.66 -16.05
CA SER A 25 -8.52 -6.36 -17.15
C SER A 25 -9.56 -5.48 -17.87
N GLY A 26 -10.14 -4.50 -17.18
CA GLY A 26 -11.06 -3.52 -17.77
C GLY A 26 -12.45 -4.06 -18.14
N ASP A 27 -12.72 -5.36 -17.98
CA ASP A 27 -13.98 -6.02 -18.34
C ASP A 27 -15.06 -5.96 -17.24
N LEU A 28 -14.84 -5.16 -16.19
CA LEU A 28 -15.73 -5.07 -15.02
C LEU A 28 -16.77 -3.96 -15.18
N PRO A 29 -18.03 -4.20 -14.76
CA PRO A 29 -19.01 -3.14 -14.57
C PRO A 29 -18.50 -2.08 -13.59
N LEU A 30 -18.90 -0.82 -13.80
CA LEU A 30 -18.46 0.31 -12.96
C LEU A 30 -18.71 0.09 -11.47
N GLU A 31 -19.86 -0.46 -11.09
CA GLU A 31 -20.18 -0.73 -9.68
C GLU A 31 -19.23 -1.77 -9.07
N GLU A 32 -18.90 -2.83 -9.81
CA GLU A 32 -17.96 -3.86 -9.38
C GLU A 32 -16.53 -3.32 -9.30
N GLY A 33 -16.12 -2.51 -10.29
CA GLY A 33 -14.84 -1.81 -10.26
C GLY A 33 -14.71 -0.88 -9.06
N MET A 34 -15.77 -0.14 -8.70
CA MET A 34 -15.78 0.70 -7.50
C MET A 34 -15.69 -0.12 -6.21
N ALA A 35 -16.37 -1.26 -6.14
CA ALA A 35 -16.31 -2.16 -4.98
C ALA A 35 -14.90 -2.73 -4.80
N LEU A 36 -14.31 -3.25 -5.89
CA LEU A 36 -12.95 -3.78 -5.92
C LEU A 36 -11.91 -2.71 -5.57
N TYR A 37 -12.05 -1.49 -6.08
CA TYR A 37 -11.16 -0.39 -5.74
C TYR A 37 -11.18 -0.07 -4.24
N LYS A 38 -12.37 0.00 -3.62
CA LYS A 38 -12.49 0.22 -2.16
C LYS A 38 -11.81 -0.90 -1.39
N GLU A 39 -12.07 -2.15 -1.75
CA GLU A 39 -11.44 -3.31 -1.11
C GLU A 39 -9.91 -3.29 -1.27
N GLY A 40 -9.42 -2.94 -2.46
CA GLY A 40 -8.00 -2.80 -2.75
C GLY A 40 -7.34 -1.69 -1.92
N ALA A 41 -8.00 -0.54 -1.81
CA ALA A 41 -7.51 0.56 -0.97
C ALA A 41 -7.41 0.16 0.51
N GLU A 42 -8.38 -0.58 1.03
CA GLU A 42 -8.33 -1.13 2.40
C GLU A 42 -7.20 -2.14 2.57
N CYS A 43 -7.02 -3.06 1.62
CA CYS A 43 -5.93 -4.04 1.65
C CYS A 43 -4.55 -3.37 1.60
N SER A 44 -4.37 -2.37 0.73
CA SER A 44 -3.15 -1.58 0.62
C SER A 44 -2.84 -0.85 1.93
N ARG A 45 -3.84 -0.18 2.50
CA ARG A 45 -3.69 0.51 3.80
C ARG A 45 -3.30 -0.46 4.91
N PHE A 46 -3.94 -1.63 5.00
CA PHE A 46 -3.60 -2.65 5.99
C PHE A 46 -2.15 -3.11 5.85
N CYS A 47 -1.70 -3.41 4.62
CA CYS A 47 -0.33 -3.84 4.37
C CYS A 47 0.67 -2.77 4.80
N ARG A 48 0.39 -1.50 4.47
CA ARG A 48 1.23 -0.37 4.89
C ARG A 48 1.33 -0.27 6.41
N GLU A 49 0.21 -0.33 7.12
CA GLU A 49 0.20 -0.27 8.60
C GLU A 49 0.98 -1.42 9.24
N GLN A 50 0.95 -2.61 8.66
CA GLN A 50 1.70 -3.76 9.16
C GLN A 50 3.21 -3.59 8.95
N LEU A 51 3.63 -3.08 7.78
CA LEU A 51 5.04 -2.77 7.52
C LEU A 51 5.57 -1.65 8.41
N GLU A 52 4.76 -0.62 8.69
CA GLU A 52 5.12 0.45 9.62
C GLU A 52 5.34 -0.06 11.04
N LYS A 53 4.48 -0.94 11.53
CA LYS A 53 4.67 -1.57 12.85
C LYS A 53 5.97 -2.38 12.89
N ALA A 54 6.23 -3.20 11.87
CA ALA A 54 7.44 -4.01 11.81
C ALA A 54 8.71 -3.13 11.76
N ARG A 55 8.68 -2.03 11.01
CA ARG A 55 9.78 -1.04 10.99
C ARG A 55 9.96 -0.33 12.32
N HIS A 56 8.87 0.06 12.98
CA HIS A 56 8.91 0.71 14.28
C HIS A 56 9.51 -0.23 15.33
N GLU A 57 9.08 -1.49 15.35
CA GLU A 57 9.69 -2.52 16.19
C GLU A 57 11.18 -2.63 15.85
N LEU A 58 11.57 -2.79 14.58
CA LEU A 58 12.99 -2.89 14.20
C LEU A 58 13.82 -1.66 14.62
N SER A 59 13.27 -0.45 14.50
CA SER A 59 13.93 0.81 14.91
C SER A 59 14.14 0.90 16.43
N LEU A 60 13.16 0.49 17.23
CA LEU A 60 13.30 0.37 18.68
C LEU A 60 14.39 -0.63 19.08
N TRP A 61 14.55 -1.71 18.30
CA TRP A 61 15.61 -2.69 18.50
C TRP A 61 16.98 -2.20 18.01
N GLN A 62 17.02 -1.36 16.96
CA GLN A 62 18.26 -0.96 16.31
C GLN A 62 18.93 0.25 16.94
N ASP A 63 18.23 1.36 17.27
CA ASP A 63 18.87 2.55 17.87
C ASP A 63 17.90 3.72 18.16
N GLY A 64 16.74 3.48 18.78
CA GLY A 64 15.98 4.53 19.51
C GLY A 64 15.45 5.78 18.75
N GLU A 65 15.76 6.00 17.48
CA GLU A 65 15.30 7.16 16.70
C GLU A 65 14.38 6.73 15.54
N LEU A 66 13.15 7.24 15.58
CA LEU A 66 12.15 7.07 14.54
C LEU A 66 12.16 8.26 13.60
N LYS A 67 12.49 8.02 12.32
CA LYS A 67 12.12 8.97 11.26
C LYS A 67 10.78 8.54 10.67
N PRO A 68 9.72 9.36 10.77
CA PRO A 68 8.41 9.01 10.22
C PRO A 68 8.52 8.87 8.70
N LEU A 69 7.87 7.83 8.15
CA LEU A 69 7.72 7.73 6.70
C LEU A 69 6.79 8.84 6.23
N ASN A 70 7.31 9.71 5.39
CA ASN A 70 6.49 10.74 4.77
C ASN A 70 5.68 10.10 3.62
N PRO A 71 4.33 10.08 3.67
CA PRO A 71 3.51 9.46 2.63
C PRO A 71 3.79 10.02 1.22
N ASP A 72 4.28 11.26 1.15
CA ASP A 72 4.64 11.94 -0.09
C ASP A 72 5.91 11.38 -0.76
N GLU A 73 6.77 10.67 -0.03
CA GLU A 73 8.01 10.08 -0.59
C GLU A 73 7.79 8.68 -1.17
N VAL A 74 6.75 7.96 -0.72
CA VAL A 74 6.48 6.57 -1.14
C VAL A 74 5.51 6.50 -2.34
N GLY A 75 4.86 7.61 -2.70
CA GLY A 75 3.90 7.72 -3.83
C GLY A 75 4.41 8.48 -5.06
N GLY A 76 5.71 8.82 -5.13
CA GLY A 76 6.26 9.81 -6.06
C GLY A 76 7.01 9.28 -7.29
N ALA A 77 6.73 8.08 -7.79
CA ALA A 77 7.41 7.52 -8.96
C ALA A 77 6.47 7.18 -10.12
N ALA A 78 5.41 7.99 -10.34
CA ALA A 78 4.61 7.92 -11.57
C ALA A 78 3.74 9.17 -11.78
N ARG A 79 4.30 10.38 -11.76
CA ARG A 79 3.74 11.50 -12.54
C ARG A 79 4.89 12.28 -13.16
N GLY A 80 4.77 12.47 -14.47
CA GLY A 80 5.87 12.78 -15.37
C GLY A 80 6.62 14.06 -15.02
N ARG A 81 7.90 14.01 -15.37
CA ARG A 81 8.75 15.16 -15.60
C ARG A 81 8.12 16.05 -16.67
N GLU A 82 7.73 17.27 -16.31
CA GLU A 82 7.79 18.46 -17.18
C GLU A 82 8.16 19.67 -16.32
N PRO A 83 9.35 20.28 -16.51
CA PRO A 83 9.59 21.64 -16.07
C PRO A 83 8.97 22.58 -17.11
N GLN A 84 7.91 23.31 -16.76
CA GLN A 84 7.52 24.49 -17.51
C GLN A 84 7.92 25.72 -16.69
N GLU A 85 9.01 26.33 -17.16
CA GLU A 85 9.41 27.69 -16.82
C GLU A 85 8.28 28.65 -17.19
N THR A 86 7.85 29.46 -16.23
CA THR A 86 7.14 30.71 -16.49
C THR A 86 7.62 31.75 -15.49
N GLU A 87 8.60 32.57 -15.89
CA GLU A 87 8.44 34.02 -16.06
C GLU A 87 9.65 34.59 -16.84
#